data_AF-A0A2V7NU23-F1
#
_entry.id   AF-A0A2V7NU23-F1
#
_cell.length_a   1.000
_cell.length_b   1.000
_cell.length_c   1.000
_cell.angle_alpha   90.00
_cell.angle_beta   90.00
_cell.angle_gamma   90.00
#
_symmetry.space_group_name_H-M   'P 1'
#
loop_
_entity.id
_entity.type
_entity.pdbx_description
1 polymer ?
#
loop_
_entity_poly.entity_id
_entity_poly.type
_entity_poly.pdbx_seq_one_letter_code
_entity_poly.pdbx_strand_id
1 'polypeptide(L)' 'MIERYERGPALLKAALAKVPRDALQWRPGPKRWSVHEIIVHCADSETNGHGRLRFLLAEQKPVIQGYDQDRWSETLDYH' A
#
# COMPACT_ATOMS: atom_id res chain seq x y z
N MET A 1 -19.47 -3.63 2.63
CA MET A 1 -18.19 -3.36 1.94
C MET A 1 -17.41 -2.22 2.61
N ILE A 2 -18.04 -1.08 2.91
CA ILE A 2 -17.40 0.04 3.64
C ILE A 2 -16.85 -0.40 5.01
N GLU A 3 -17.63 -1.11 5.81
CA GLU A 3 -17.18 -1.64 7.12
C GLU A 3 -15.92 -2.52 7.01
N ARG A 4 -15.77 -3.28 5.92
CA ARG A 4 -14.59 -4.12 5.71
C ARG A 4 -13.35 -3.26 5.45
N TYR A 5 -13.52 -2.19 4.66
CA TYR A 5 -12.46 -1.23 4.36
C TYR A 5 -12.04 -0.46 5.62
N GLU A 6 -12.99 0.02 6.41
CA GLU A 6 -12.75 0.72 7.68
C GLU A 6 -11.92 -0.11 8.68
N ARG A 7 -12.19 -1.42 8.77
CA ARG A 7 -11.43 -2.31 9.65
C ARG A 7 -10.02 -2.65 9.14
N GLY A 8 -9.71 -2.38 7.88
CA GLY A 8 -8.45 -2.76 7.22
C GLY A 8 -7.20 -2.34 8.00
N PRO A 9 -7.03 -1.04 8.35
CA PRO A 9 -5.87 -0.57 9.09
C PRO A 9 -5.68 -1.27 10.46
N ALA A 10 -6.77 -1.55 11.17
CA ALA A 10 -6.69 -2.26 12.45
C ALA A 10 -6.23 -3.72 12.26
N LEU A 11 -6.75 -4.41 11.25
CA LEU A 11 -6.34 -5.77 10.91
C LEU A 11 -4.88 -5.84 10.46
N LEU A 12 -4.43 -4.86 9.66
CA LEU A 12 -3.05 -4.76 9.20
C LEU A 12 -2.09 -4.55 10.38
N LYS A 13 -2.42 -3.65 11.32
CA LYS A 13 -1.65 -3.44 12.56
C LYS A 13 -1.58 -4.72 13.41
N ALA A 14 -2.70 -5.41 13.57
CA ALA A 14 -2.76 -6.66 14.33
C ALA A 14 -1.94 -7.79 13.68
N ALA A 15 -1.87 -7.84 12.35
CA ALA A 15 -1.02 -8.77 11.62
C ALA A 15 0.47 -8.41 11.77
N LEU A 16 0.82 -7.13 11.58
CA LEU A 16 2.19 -6.63 11.71
C LEU A 16 2.77 -6.87 13.11
N ALA A 17 1.96 -6.74 14.17
CA ALA A 17 2.38 -6.99 15.54
C ALA A 17 2.87 -8.43 15.80
N LYS A 18 2.54 -9.39 14.93
CA LYS A 18 2.98 -10.78 15.02
C LYS A 18 4.28 -11.05 14.27
N VAL A 19 4.79 -10.08 13.51
CA VAL A 19 6.00 -10.21 12.70
C VAL A 19 7.24 -9.95 13.57
N PRO A 20 8.20 -10.89 13.64
CA PRO A 20 9.48 -10.66 14.29
C PRO A 20 10.22 -9.45 13.70
N ARG A 21 10.92 -8.68 14.54
CA ARG A 21 11.58 -7.44 14.11
C ARG A 21 12.64 -7.67 13.02
N ASP A 22 13.40 -8.74 13.14
CA ASP A 22 14.40 -9.19 12.16
C ASP A 22 13.77 -9.62 10.84
N ALA A 23 12.51 -10.07 10.84
CA ALA A 23 11.77 -10.44 9.65
C ALA A 23 11.14 -9.24 8.90
N LEU A 24 11.13 -8.03 9.48
CA LEU A 24 10.47 -6.87 8.86
C LEU A 24 11.07 -6.51 7.50
N GLN A 25 12.40 -6.58 7.37
CA GLN A 25 13.12 -6.26 6.14
C GLN A 25 13.54 -7.50 5.34
N TRP A 26 13.20 -8.70 5.82
CA TRP A 26 13.49 -9.94 5.09
C TRP A 26 12.62 -10.07 3.84
N ARG A 27 13.24 -10.44 2.71
CA ARG A 27 12.54 -10.69 1.44
C ARG A 27 12.46 -12.20 1.18
N PRO A 28 11.27 -12.74 0.84
CA PRO A 28 11.10 -14.18 0.63
C PRO A 28 11.69 -14.70 -0.69
N GLY A 29 12.18 -13.83 -1.55
CA GLY A 29 12.88 -14.20 -2.77
C GLY A 29 13.22 -13.01 -3.64
N PRO A 30 13.92 -13.25 -4.76
CA PRO A 30 14.20 -12.21 -5.75
C PRO A 30 12.90 -11.59 -6.23
N LYS A 31 12.86 -10.25 -6.31
CA LYS A 31 11.68 -9.46 -6.74
C LYS A 31 10.44 -9.60 -5.85
N ARG A 32 10.59 -10.07 -4.60
CA ARG A 32 9.52 -10.07 -3.61
C ARG A 32 9.78 -8.98 -2.58
N TRP A 33 8.73 -8.27 -2.19
CA TRP A 33 8.79 -7.28 -1.13
C TRP A 33 8.93 -7.92 0.25
N SER A 34 9.60 -7.19 1.13
CA SER A 34 9.60 -7.42 2.57
C SER A 34 8.28 -6.99 3.19
N VAL A 35 8.08 -7.34 4.45
CA VAL A 35 6.91 -6.85 5.21
C VAL A 35 6.92 -5.32 5.28
N HIS A 36 8.09 -4.71 5.48
CA HIS A 36 8.24 -3.27 5.53
C HIS A 36 7.78 -2.59 4.24
N GLU A 37 8.28 -3.05 3.09
CA GLU A 37 7.90 -2.54 1.77
C GLU A 37 6.40 -2.67 1.50
N ILE A 38 5.78 -3.78 1.90
CA ILE A 38 4.33 -3.97 1.78
C ILE A 38 3.55 -2.94 2.61
N ILE A 39 3.99 -2.64 3.84
CA ILE A 39 3.33 -1.65 4.70
C ILE A 39 3.42 -0.24 4.11
N VAL A 40 4.60 0.14 3.61
CA VAL A 40 4.79 1.44 2.95
C VAL A 40 3.95 1.51 1.67
N HIS A 41 3.97 0.47 0.84
CA HIS A 41 3.12 0.38 -0.34
C HIS A 41 1.63 0.51 -0.03
N CYS A 42 1.14 -0.10 1.06
CA CYS A 42 -0.24 0.05 1.48
C CYS A 42 -0.60 1.52 1.75
N ALA A 43 0.28 2.29 2.39
CA ALA A 43 0.04 3.71 2.61
C ALA A 43 -0.07 4.48 1.28
N ASP A 44 0.88 4.29 0.37
CA ASP A 44 0.87 4.96 -0.94
C ASP A 44 -0.33 4.54 -1.79
N SER A 45 -0.68 3.26 -1.80
CA SER A 45 -1.82 2.73 -2.56
C SER A 45 -3.13 3.31 -2.04
N GLU A 46 -3.32 3.42 -0.72
CA GLU A 46 -4.52 4.03 -0.13
C GLU A 46 -4.59 5.53 -0.39
N THR A 47 -3.47 6.25 -0.33
CA THR A 47 -3.42 7.68 -0.71
C THR A 47 -3.81 7.89 -2.18
N ASN A 48 -3.27 7.08 -3.09
CA ASN A 48 -3.64 7.13 -4.51
C ASN A 48 -5.11 6.74 -4.72
N GLY A 49 -5.60 5.71 -4.04
CA GLY A 49 -6.99 5.26 -4.08
C GLY A 49 -7.96 6.37 -3.65
N HIS A 50 -7.66 7.03 -2.53
CA HIS A 50 -8.42 8.19 -2.06
C HIS A 50 -8.45 9.31 -3.12
N GLY A 51 -7.30 9.67 -3.69
CA GLY A 51 -7.21 10.68 -4.74
C GLY A 51 -8.07 10.34 -5.96
N ARG A 52 -7.95 9.10 -6.47
CA ARG A 52 -8.74 8.60 -7.61
C ARG A 52 -10.24 8.64 -7.35
N LEU A 53 -10.69 8.30 -6.13
CA LEU A 53 -12.11 8.41 -5.76
C LEU A 53 -12.65 9.83 -5.89
N ARG A 54 -11.87 10.84 -5.53
CA ARG A 54 -12.29 12.25 -5.68
C ARG A 54 -12.48 12.64 -7.14
N PHE A 55 -11.55 12.25 -8.01
CA PHE A 55 -11.68 12.47 -9.46
C PHE A 55 -12.91 11.75 -10.03
N LEU A 56 -13.10 10.48 -9.67
CA LEU A 56 -14.26 9.68 -10.09
C LEU A 56 -15.60 10.32 -9.72
N LEU A 57 -15.67 10.97 -8.55
CA LEU A 57 -16.90 11.57 -8.06
C LEU A 57 -17.15 12.99 -8.60
N ALA A 58 -16.10 13.72 -8.98
CA ALA A 58 -16.19 15.15 -9.30
C ALA A 58 -16.09 15.47 -10.80
N GLU A 59 -15.56 14.57 -11.63
CA GLU A 59 -15.30 14.83 -13.05
C GLU A 59 -16.17 13.98 -13.98
N GLN A 60 -16.55 14.53 -15.14
CA GLN A 60 -17.38 13.81 -16.13
C GLN A 60 -16.62 12.69 -16.86
N LYS A 61 -15.30 12.87 -17.07
CA LYS A 61 -14.43 11.93 -17.78
C LYS A 61 -13.08 11.81 -17.05
N PRO A 62 -13.07 11.24 -15.84
CA PRO A 62 -11.89 11.19 -15.00
C PRO A 62 -10.79 10.33 -15.63
N VAL A 63 -9.55 10.80 -15.57
CA VAL A 63 -8.37 9.99 -15.92
C VAL A 63 -7.84 9.32 -14.66
N ILE A 64 -7.86 7.99 -14.64
CA ILE A 64 -7.35 7.21 -13.50
C ILE A 64 -5.87 6.94 -13.70
N GLN A 65 -5.03 7.76 -13.05
CA GLN A 65 -3.59 7.63 -13.13
C GLN A 65 -3.10 6.35 -12.47
N GLY A 66 -2.53 5.43 -13.25
CA GLY A 66 -1.77 4.28 -12.75
C GLY A 66 -0.36 4.67 -12.29
N TYR A 67 0.30 3.77 -11.59
CA TYR A 67 1.71 3.92 -11.21
C TYR A 67 2.42 2.58 -11.23
N ASP A 68 3.73 2.62 -11.47
CA ASP A 68 4.61 1.46 -11.40
C ASP A 68 5.04 1.29 -9.93
N GLN A 69 4.38 0.37 -9.24
CA GLN A 69 4.58 0.15 -7.80
C GLN A 69 6.00 -0.35 -7.48
N ASP A 70 6.60 -1.14 -8.37
CA ASP A 70 7.95 -1.68 -8.16
C ASP A 70 8.95 -0.53 -8.27
N ARG A 71 8.81 0.30 -9.31
CA ARG A 71 9.62 1.51 -9.46
C ARG A 71 9.44 2.51 -8.32
N TRP A 72 8.24 2.64 -7.78
CA TRP A 72 7.99 3.50 -6.61
C TRP A 72 8.72 3.00 -5.38
N SER A 73 8.68 1.69 -5.11
CA SER A 73 9.40 1.11 -3.98
C SER A 73 10.91 1.37 -4.03
N GLU A 74 11.48 1.39 -5.23
CA GLU A 74 12.90 1.69 -5.46
C GLU A 74 13.20 3.20 -5.41
N THR A 75 12.37 4.03 -6.04
CA THR A 75 12.63 5.47 -6.21
C THR A 75 12.35 6.27 -4.94
N LEU A 76 11.34 5.85 -4.17
CA LEU A 76 10.93 6.49 -2.93
C LEU A 76 11.62 5.89 -1.70
N ASP A 77 12.56 4.96 -1.91
CA ASP A 77 13.35 4.29 -0.89
C ASP A 77 12.48 3.75 0.25
N TYR A 78 11.71 2.69 -0.05
CA TYR A 78 10.90 2.03 0.98
C TYR A 78 11.76 1.33 2.07
N HIS A 79 13.08 1.47 2.04
CA HIS A 79 14.03 0.91 2.99
C HIS A 79 14.97 1.95 3.61
#